data_AF-A0A6I9PEK7-F1
#
_entry.id   AF-A0A6I9PEK7-F1
#
_cell.length_a   1.000
_cell.length_b   1.000
_cell.length_c   1.000
_cell.angle_alpha   90.00
_cell.angle_beta   90.00
_cell.angle_gamma   90.00
#
_symmetry.space_group_name_H-M   'P 1'
#
loop_
_entity.id
_entity.type
_entity.pdbx_description
1 polymer ?
#
loop_
_entity_poly.entity_id
_entity_poly.type
_entity_poly.pdbx_seq_one_letter_code
_entity_poly.pdbx_strand_id
1 'polypeptide(L)'
;MASCLHFIVVLCLTSGLWSGANAQKEEKPCHVPCKTCPSGWTPFEDHCYMYKHAAKTWADAEGVWMWSDGSKFDFKGWPVGEPNNSGKGEHCMQLHLKEKDFPNDTKCTQEMPFVCRMRL
;
A
#
# COMPACT_ATOMS: atom_id res chain seq x y z
N MET A 1 -1.56 53.64 48.43
CA MET A 1 -1.81 52.36 49.11
C MET A 1 -2.29 51.36 48.06
N ALA A 2 -1.67 50.18 48.09
CA ALA A 2 -1.72 49.09 47.11
C ALA A 2 -3.10 48.86 46.46
N SER A 3 -3.28 49.21 45.19
CA SER A 3 -4.55 48.91 44.49
C SER A 3 -4.46 48.71 42.97
N CYS A 4 -3.25 48.68 42.37
CA CYS A 4 -3.09 48.26 40.96
C CYS A 4 -2.36 46.92 40.83
N LEU A 5 -1.39 46.61 41.69
CA LEU A 5 -0.67 45.33 41.66
C LEU A 5 -1.53 44.13 42.07
N HIS A 6 -2.51 44.31 42.95
CA HIS A 6 -3.40 43.21 43.36
C HIS A 6 -4.39 42.79 42.26
N PHE A 7 -4.86 43.73 41.41
CA PHE A 7 -5.79 43.41 40.33
C PHE A 7 -5.13 42.62 39.18
N ILE A 8 -3.85 42.87 38.92
CA ILE A 8 -3.11 42.17 37.85
C ILE A 8 -2.84 40.70 38.22
N VAL A 9 -2.53 40.41 39.49
CA VAL A 9 -2.25 39.04 39.95
C VAL A 9 -3.48 38.14 39.88
N VAL A 10 -4.68 38.67 40.15
CA VAL A 10 -5.94 37.89 40.11
C VAL A 10 -6.34 37.51 38.68
N LEU A 11 -6.07 38.38 37.69
CA LEU A 11 -6.37 38.07 36.28
C LEU A 11 -5.46 36.98 35.70
N CYS A 12 -4.20 36.90 36.14
CA CYS A 12 -3.28 35.85 35.67
C CYS A 12 -3.60 34.47 36.28
N LEU A 13 -4.10 34.42 37.51
CA LEU A 13 -4.43 33.15 38.19
C LEU A 13 -5.73 32.51 37.67
N THR A 14 -6.67 33.30 37.15
CA THR A 14 -7.91 32.76 36.55
C THR A 14 -7.75 32.39 35.07
N SER A 15 -6.79 32.97 34.35
CA SER A 15 -6.44 32.53 32.98
C SER A 15 -5.68 31.21 32.92
N GLY A 16 -5.14 30.74 34.05
CA GLY A 16 -4.37 29.50 34.14
C GLY A 16 -5.19 28.21 34.20
N LEU A 17 -6.52 28.28 34.13
CA LEU A 17 -7.41 27.13 34.36
C LEU A 17 -8.45 26.89 33.26
N TRP A 18 -8.17 27.18 31.99
CA TRP A 18 -8.90 26.53 30.91
C TRP A 18 -8.15 26.61 29.57
N SER A 19 -7.21 25.70 29.37
CA SER A 19 -6.92 25.11 28.06
C SER A 19 -6.09 23.86 28.34
N GLY A 20 -6.74 22.84 28.91
CA GLY A 20 -6.26 21.48 28.68
C GLY A 20 -6.15 21.33 27.16
N ALA A 21 -4.96 20.97 26.70
CA ALA A 21 -4.68 20.68 25.31
C ALA A 21 -5.65 19.59 24.85
N ASN A 22 -6.73 19.96 24.18
CA ASN A 22 -7.47 19.03 23.35
C ASN A 22 -6.67 18.90 22.06
N ALA A 23 -5.67 18.03 22.08
CA ALA A 23 -5.16 17.42 20.86
C ALA A 23 -6.26 16.48 20.33
N GLN A 24 -7.30 17.08 19.76
CA GLN A 24 -8.16 16.39 18.82
C GLN A 24 -7.25 16.12 17.62
N LYS A 25 -6.63 14.94 17.58
CA LYS A 25 -6.16 14.38 16.33
C LYS A 25 -7.41 14.32 15.46
N GLU A 26 -7.56 15.28 14.56
CA GLU A 26 -8.57 15.23 13.52
C GLU A 26 -8.17 14.07 12.61
N GLU A 27 -8.57 12.86 12.99
CA GLU A 27 -8.65 11.76 12.05
C GLU A 27 -9.78 12.16 11.11
N LYS A 28 -9.42 12.80 9.99
CA LYS A 28 -10.35 13.10 8.91
C LYS A 28 -11.14 11.82 8.63
N PRO A 29 -12.45 11.78 8.90
CA PRO A 29 -13.25 10.60 8.62
C PRO A 29 -13.18 10.40 7.11
N CYS A 30 -12.83 9.20 6.66
CA CYS A 30 -12.91 8.85 5.26
C CYS A 30 -14.32 9.22 4.78
N HIS A 31 -14.42 10.18 3.85
CA HIS A 31 -15.67 10.54 3.23
C HIS A 31 -16.22 9.27 2.56
N VAL A 32 -17.39 8.82 2.98
CA VAL A 32 -18.04 7.58 2.49
C VAL A 32 -18.19 7.67 0.96
N PRO A 33 -17.90 6.59 0.21
CA PRO A 33 -18.02 5.19 0.61
C PRO A 33 -16.75 4.66 1.30
N CYS A 34 -16.92 3.91 2.40
CA CYS A 34 -15.84 3.09 2.96
C CYS A 34 -15.45 2.05 1.92
N LYS A 35 -14.39 2.33 1.16
CA LYS A 35 -13.76 1.39 0.24
C LYS A 35 -13.10 0.28 1.07
N THR A 36 -13.88 -0.73 1.43
CA THR A 36 -13.42 -1.90 2.19
C THR A 36 -13.20 -3.07 1.27
N CYS A 37 -12.11 -3.81 1.50
CA CYS A 37 -11.86 -5.03 0.75
C CYS A 37 -12.86 -6.15 1.12
N PRO A 38 -13.26 -7.00 0.14
CA PRO A 38 -14.11 -8.15 0.44
C PRO A 38 -13.43 -9.13 1.41
N SER A 39 -14.21 -10.01 2.03
CA SER A 39 -13.67 -11.03 2.94
C SER A 39 -12.55 -11.85 2.27
N GLY A 40 -11.45 -12.05 3.00
CA GLY A 40 -10.25 -12.74 2.54
C GLY A 40 -9.27 -11.89 1.72
N TRP A 41 -9.63 -10.65 1.34
CA TRP A 41 -8.72 -9.73 0.66
C TRP A 41 -8.02 -8.82 1.67
N THR A 42 -6.73 -8.57 1.44
CA THR A 42 -5.91 -7.68 2.24
C THR A 42 -5.92 -6.27 1.63
N PRO A 43 -6.31 -5.22 2.38
CA PRO A 43 -6.24 -3.84 1.92
C PRO A 43 -4.80 -3.32 1.93
N PHE A 44 -4.42 -2.58 0.88
CA PHE A 44 -3.23 -1.75 0.84
C PHE A 44 -3.50 -0.55 -0.08
N GLU A 45 -3.40 0.66 0.49
CA GLU A 45 -3.75 1.92 -0.18
C GLU A 45 -5.17 1.87 -0.82
N ASP A 46 -5.31 2.21 -2.10
CA ASP A 46 -6.58 2.17 -2.85
C ASP A 46 -6.85 0.80 -3.52
N HIS A 47 -6.18 -0.26 -3.05
CA HIS A 47 -6.24 -1.59 -3.64
C HIS A 47 -6.49 -2.70 -2.61
N CYS A 48 -7.06 -3.79 -3.12
CA CYS A 48 -7.26 -5.04 -2.41
C CYS A 48 -6.43 -6.14 -3.07
N TYR A 49 -5.78 -6.97 -2.25
CA TYR A 49 -4.92 -8.05 -2.71
C TYR A 49 -5.38 -9.40 -2.15
N MET A 50 -5.27 -10.47 -2.94
CA MET A 50 -5.63 -11.83 -2.52
C MET A 50 -4.63 -12.83 -3.05
N TYR A 51 -4.06 -13.65 -2.17
CA TYR A 51 -3.22 -14.77 -2.58
C TYR A 51 -4.06 -16.00 -2.93
N LYS A 52 -3.80 -16.60 -4.07
CA LYS A 52 -4.44 -17.83 -4.56
C LYS A 52 -3.39 -18.92 -4.69
N HIS A 53 -3.63 -20.04 -4.03
CA HIS A 53 -2.76 -21.22 -4.08
C HIS A 53 -2.89 -22.04 -5.37
N ALA A 54 -3.98 -21.85 -6.13
CA ALA A 54 -4.19 -22.56 -7.40
C ALA A 54 -3.27 -22.01 -8.48
N ALA A 55 -2.72 -22.88 -9.33
CA ALA A 55 -1.83 -22.48 -10.41
C ALA A 55 -2.58 -22.20 -11.72
N LYS A 56 -2.06 -21.29 -12.56
CA LYS A 56 -2.58 -20.94 -13.90
C LYS A 56 -1.46 -20.54 -14.87
N THR A 57 -1.71 -20.66 -16.19
CA THR A 57 -0.82 -20.21 -17.27
C THR A 57 -1.16 -18.79 -17.75
N TRP A 58 -0.23 -18.13 -18.46
CA TRP A 58 -0.31 -16.69 -18.80
C TRP A 58 -0.09 -16.42 -20.31
N ALA A 59 -0.75 -17.19 -21.17
CA ALA A 59 -0.32 -17.44 -22.55
C ALA A 59 -0.40 -16.27 -23.58
N ASP A 60 -0.82 -15.05 -23.21
CA ASP A 60 -1.25 -14.05 -24.21
C ASP A 60 -0.50 -12.69 -24.21
N ALA A 61 0.67 -12.56 -23.58
CA ALA A 61 1.39 -11.28 -23.53
C ALA A 61 2.86 -11.42 -23.95
N GLU A 62 3.17 -11.05 -25.18
CA GLU A 62 4.55 -10.96 -25.67
C GLU A 62 4.87 -9.55 -26.19
N GLY A 63 6.11 -9.12 -25.97
CA GLY A 63 6.73 -7.96 -26.62
C GLY A 63 7.01 -6.75 -25.71
N VAL A 64 6.25 -6.54 -24.63
CA VAL A 64 6.45 -5.45 -23.65
C VAL A 64 5.92 -5.89 -22.27
N TRP A 65 6.63 -5.54 -21.19
CA TRP A 65 6.12 -5.77 -19.84
C TRP A 65 4.83 -4.98 -19.59
N MET A 66 3.77 -5.69 -19.20
CA MET A 66 2.47 -5.12 -18.87
C MET A 66 1.85 -5.86 -17.69
N TRP A 67 1.03 -5.15 -16.92
CA TRP A 67 0.16 -5.80 -15.95
C TRP A 67 -1.02 -6.46 -16.67
N SER A 68 -1.47 -7.63 -16.22
CA SER A 68 -2.62 -8.34 -16.80
C SER A 68 -3.93 -7.56 -16.74
N ASP A 69 -4.03 -6.57 -15.85
CA ASP A 69 -5.21 -5.70 -15.73
C ASP A 69 -5.17 -4.49 -16.68
N GLY A 70 -4.14 -4.36 -17.50
CA GLY A 70 -3.95 -3.25 -18.44
C GLY A 70 -3.54 -1.93 -17.79
N SER A 71 -3.30 -1.90 -16.48
CA SER A 71 -2.76 -0.71 -15.82
C SER A 71 -1.33 -0.42 -16.27
N LYS A 72 -0.91 0.85 -16.12
CA LYS A 72 0.41 1.31 -16.53
C LYS A 72 1.50 0.49 -15.84
N PHE A 73 2.42 -0.07 -16.63
CA PHE A 73 3.59 -0.76 -16.11
C PHE A 73 4.69 0.26 -15.77
N ASP A 74 4.85 0.57 -14.49
CA ASP A 74 5.88 1.47 -13.94
C ASP A 74 6.78 0.79 -12.89
N PHE A 75 6.80 -0.54 -12.92
CA PHE A 75 7.56 -1.38 -12.00
C PHE A 75 9.08 -1.18 -12.16
N LYS A 76 9.77 -0.95 -11.04
CA LYS A 76 11.24 -0.74 -10.98
C LYS A 76 11.95 -1.70 -10.02
N GLY A 77 11.23 -2.66 -9.45
CA GLY A 77 11.72 -3.51 -8.36
C GLY A 77 12.54 -4.72 -8.83
N TRP A 78 13.01 -4.75 -10.08
CA TRP A 78 13.84 -5.85 -10.56
C TRP A 78 15.17 -5.90 -9.81
N PRO A 79 15.61 -7.08 -9.33
CA PRO A 79 16.95 -7.24 -8.81
C PRO A 79 18.00 -7.10 -9.92
N VAL A 80 19.24 -6.83 -9.54
CA VAL A 80 20.35 -6.74 -10.50
C VAL A 80 20.46 -8.05 -11.26
N GLY A 81 20.44 -7.96 -12.59
CA GLY A 81 20.53 -9.12 -13.48
C GLY A 81 19.18 -9.58 -14.04
N GLU A 82 18.06 -9.12 -13.47
CA GLU A 82 16.71 -9.46 -13.95
C GLU A 82 16.04 -8.29 -14.68
N PRO A 83 15.10 -8.57 -15.61
CA PRO A 83 14.76 -9.88 -16.15
C PRO A 83 15.85 -10.41 -17.10
N ASN A 84 16.20 -11.70 -17.01
CA ASN A 84 17.36 -12.29 -17.67
C ASN A 84 17.01 -13.16 -18.90
N ASN A 85 15.74 -13.49 -19.10
CA ASN A 85 15.20 -14.38 -20.13
C ASN A 85 15.95 -15.72 -20.24
N SER A 86 16.16 -16.37 -19.10
CA SER A 86 16.98 -17.58 -19.01
C SER A 86 16.39 -18.70 -19.87
N GLY A 87 17.25 -19.35 -20.67
CA GLY A 87 16.82 -20.43 -21.55
C GLY A 87 15.90 -20.02 -22.70
N LYS A 88 15.71 -18.72 -22.95
CA LYS A 88 14.90 -18.12 -24.02
C LYS A 88 13.43 -18.56 -23.98
N GLY A 89 12.60 -17.76 -23.33
CA GLY A 89 11.14 -17.97 -23.24
C GLY A 89 10.54 -17.61 -21.88
N GLU A 90 11.23 -16.79 -21.10
CA GLU A 90 10.73 -16.29 -19.81
C GLU A 90 10.06 -14.93 -20.03
N HIS A 91 8.74 -14.95 -20.14
CA HIS A 91 7.92 -13.80 -20.52
C HIS A 91 6.90 -13.43 -19.44
N CYS A 92 7.01 -14.03 -18.27
CA CYS A 92 6.11 -13.81 -17.13
C CYS A 92 6.88 -13.46 -15.88
N MET A 93 6.33 -12.61 -15.02
CA MET A 93 6.97 -12.26 -13.74
C MET A 93 6.47 -13.18 -12.64
N GLN A 94 7.39 -13.76 -11.88
CA GLN A 94 7.09 -14.42 -10.61
C GLN A 94 7.74 -13.67 -9.45
N LEU A 95 7.08 -13.70 -8.29
CA LEU A 95 7.63 -13.18 -7.03
C LEU A 95 8.13 -14.38 -6.21
N HIS A 96 9.42 -14.40 -5.89
CA HIS A 96 9.99 -15.39 -4.96
C HIS A 96 9.73 -14.94 -3.52
N LEU A 97 8.73 -15.53 -2.86
CA LEU A 97 8.34 -15.22 -1.48
C LEU A 97 9.29 -15.86 -0.42
N LYS A 98 10.58 -15.55 -0.47
CA LYS A 98 11.58 -15.92 0.56
C LYS A 98 12.07 -14.67 1.32
N GLU A 99 13.18 -14.75 2.05
CA GLU A 99 13.71 -13.66 2.93
C GLU A 99 13.75 -12.26 2.27
N LYS A 100 13.79 -12.19 0.94
CA LYS A 100 13.56 -10.95 0.21
C LYS A 100 12.69 -11.26 -1.01
N ASP A 101 11.54 -10.60 -1.08
CA ASP A 101 10.58 -10.75 -2.17
C ASP A 101 11.22 -10.22 -3.46
N PHE A 102 11.73 -11.14 -4.28
CA PHE A 102 12.45 -10.79 -5.49
C PHE A 102 11.69 -11.24 -6.74
N PRO A 103 11.38 -10.30 -7.65
CA PRO A 103 10.89 -10.62 -8.98
C PRO A 103 11.94 -11.38 -9.80
N ASN A 104 11.46 -12.33 -10.58
CA ASN A 104 12.22 -13.09 -11.58
C ASN A 104 11.32 -13.24 -12.81
N ASP A 105 11.86 -13.14 -14.02
CA ASP A 105 11.11 -13.59 -15.19
C ASP A 105 11.12 -15.11 -15.27
N THR A 106 10.04 -15.70 -15.79
CA THR A 106 9.83 -17.14 -15.80
C THR A 106 8.99 -17.54 -17.00
N LYS A 107 9.02 -18.83 -17.34
CA LYS A 107 8.17 -19.38 -18.39
C LYS A 107 6.70 -19.27 -17.98
N CYS A 108 5.88 -18.67 -18.84
CA CYS A 108 4.44 -18.47 -18.60
C CYS A 108 3.62 -19.76 -18.48
N THR A 109 4.19 -20.89 -18.89
CA THR A 109 3.59 -22.22 -18.77
C THR A 109 3.82 -22.85 -17.40
N GLN A 110 4.62 -22.24 -16.52
CA GLN A 110 4.84 -22.77 -15.18
C GLN A 110 3.60 -22.55 -14.32
N GLU A 111 3.18 -23.63 -13.66
CA GLU A 111 2.08 -23.63 -12.73
C GLU A 111 2.56 -23.13 -11.35
N MET A 112 2.17 -21.90 -10.99
CA MET A 112 2.57 -21.25 -9.75
C MET A 112 1.36 -20.59 -9.04
N PRO A 113 1.35 -20.52 -7.70
CA PRO A 113 0.43 -19.65 -6.97
C PRO A 113 0.51 -18.19 -7.45
N PHE A 114 -0.56 -17.42 -7.29
CA PHE A 114 -0.63 -16.05 -7.80
C PHE A 114 -1.31 -15.08 -6.84
N VAL A 115 -1.04 -13.78 -7.03
CA VAL A 115 -1.69 -12.69 -6.30
C VAL A 115 -2.69 -11.99 -7.22
N CYS A 116 -3.93 -11.84 -6.77
CA CYS A 116 -4.93 -10.98 -7.41
C CYS A 116 -4.82 -9.56 -6.85
N ARG A 117 -5.06 -8.56 -7.70
CA ARG A 117 -5.25 -7.16 -7.34
C ARG A 117 -6.64 -6.71 -7.80
N MET A 118 -7.29 -5.90 -7.00
CA MET A 118 -8.52 -5.20 -7.36
C MET A 118 -8.41 -3.75 -6.89
N ARG A 119 -8.76 -2.80 -7.76
CA ARG A 119 -8.84 -1.39 -7.39
C ARG A 119 -10.19 -1.09 -6.77
N LEU A 120 -10.19 -0.31 -5.70
CA LEU A 120 -11.41 0.17 -5.03
C LEU A 120 -11.97 1.42 -5.68
#